data_AF-A0A1Q2LEL7-F1
#
_entry.id   AF-A0A1Q2LEL7-F1
#
_cell.length_a   1.000
_cell.length_b   1.000
_cell.length_c   1.000
_cell.angle_alpha   90.00
_cell.angle_beta   90.00
_cell.angle_gamma   90.00
#
_symmetry.space_group_name_H-M   'P 1'
#
loop_
_entity.id
_entity.type
_entity.pdbx_description
1 polymer ?
#
loop_
_entity_poly.entity_id
_entity_poly.type
_entity_poly.pdbx_seq_one_letter_code
_entity_poly.pdbx_strand_id
1 'polypeptide(L)'
;MRFFILGNINAGKSTFTEFIYKIMCQLGKYEILRIDDFRKKYGDGSEKSEIKIARYFAKTILETENAIVELCGFGYAAKEILKKMRDNSCVVLYINAPLQICLERIEAKRKIFESNNHFAESTKIADTIRLLDTTLKSGKLYEMWDRIALGWHTIEQDDFMEAISKLPLKQYHYTGEMINILKKNGFNKLISYGSLGRLDMSLYSDIDLILLSKFSKEQVFDMMQAHLQEIFKESVMFVLGEKIVILKDDIMVELAIIQSFKEYVKYYCGSYINNVSKTILLGGKKLCGMITKVTQAYRDSSLYKNESYDLKLCKDKIQYYFFFLKKMAIENDCFRFYFYNNLIIDSIVRYLCIKEGIVMYLYCPKHINHIMAKYKIKYLVYDMSRDKHSHIKKVKTFVERWIE
;
A
#
# COMPACT_ATOMS: atom_id res chain seq x y z
N MET A 1 -13.43 -1.32 -3.24
CA MET A 1 -12.71 -0.96 -1.99
C MET A 1 -13.63 -0.21 -1.05
N ARG A 2 -13.54 -0.47 0.26
CA ARG A 2 -14.32 0.22 1.29
C ARG A 2 -13.42 1.13 2.12
N PHE A 3 -13.80 2.40 2.28
CA PHE A 3 -13.11 3.38 3.10
C PHE A 3 -13.93 3.67 4.34
N PHE A 4 -13.41 3.36 5.52
CA PHE A 4 -14.08 3.64 6.79
C PHE A 4 -13.57 4.95 7.36
N ILE A 5 -14.45 5.93 7.46
CA ILE A 5 -14.19 7.21 8.11
C ILE A 5 -14.57 7.07 9.58
N LEU A 6 -13.55 6.92 10.43
CA LEU A 6 -13.70 6.70 11.87
C LEU A 6 -13.31 7.97 12.64
N GLY A 7 -13.77 8.09 13.88
CA GLY A 7 -13.45 9.25 14.72
C GLY A 7 -14.56 9.62 15.69
N ASN A 8 -14.23 10.49 16.64
CA ASN A 8 -15.17 10.91 17.67
C ASN A 8 -16.41 11.62 17.07
N ILE A 9 -17.49 11.71 17.84
CA ILE A 9 -18.65 12.53 17.48
C ILE A 9 -18.16 13.96 17.30
N ASN A 10 -18.64 14.65 16.27
CA ASN A 10 -18.21 16.01 15.88
C ASN A 10 -16.75 16.21 15.45
N ALA A 11 -16.00 15.14 15.21
CA ALA A 11 -14.61 15.23 14.71
C ALA A 11 -14.46 15.78 13.28
N GLY A 12 -15.57 16.02 12.54
CA GLY A 12 -15.52 16.47 11.15
C GLY A 12 -15.62 15.34 10.10
N LYS A 13 -15.99 14.12 10.54
CA LYS A 13 -16.14 12.93 9.67
C LYS A 13 -17.01 13.17 8.44
N SER A 14 -18.18 13.78 8.60
CA SER A 14 -19.11 14.00 7.48
C SER A 14 -18.52 14.94 6.45
N THR A 15 -17.87 16.02 6.88
CA THR A 15 -17.14 16.95 6.00
C THR A 15 -16.04 16.23 5.22
N PHE A 16 -15.22 15.42 5.91
CA PHE A 16 -14.17 14.64 5.28
C PHE A 16 -14.71 13.60 4.28
N THR A 17 -15.81 12.94 4.63
CA THR A 17 -16.53 11.97 3.79
C THR A 17 -16.93 12.60 2.46
N GLU A 18 -17.49 13.81 2.47
CA GLU A 18 -17.87 14.54 1.24
C GLU A 18 -16.66 14.88 0.37
N PHE A 19 -15.52 15.26 0.97
CA PHE A 19 -14.30 15.53 0.21
C PHE A 19 -13.75 14.27 -0.46
N ILE A 20 -13.62 13.17 0.28
CA ILE A 20 -13.18 11.89 -0.28
C ILE A 20 -14.16 11.43 -1.36
N TYR A 21 -15.47 11.53 -1.13
CA TYR A 21 -16.49 11.10 -2.08
C TYR A 21 -16.34 11.75 -3.45
N LYS A 22 -16.13 13.08 -3.48
CA LYS A 22 -15.91 13.82 -4.74
C LYS A 22 -14.72 13.28 -5.54
N ILE A 23 -13.66 12.85 -4.88
CA ILE A 23 -12.47 12.28 -5.53
C ILE A 23 -12.76 10.85 -5.98
N MET A 24 -13.31 10.02 -5.09
CA MET A 24 -13.53 8.61 -5.37
C MET A 24 -14.57 8.37 -6.47
N CYS A 25 -15.56 9.24 -6.61
CA CYS A 25 -16.54 9.18 -7.70
C CYS A 25 -15.95 9.43 -9.09
N GLN A 26 -14.77 10.04 -9.19
CA GLN A 26 -14.05 10.17 -10.45
C GLN A 26 -13.38 8.86 -10.88
N LEU A 27 -13.13 7.97 -9.92
CA LEU A 27 -12.46 6.68 -10.15
C LEU A 27 -13.46 5.54 -10.37
N GLY A 28 -14.63 5.61 -9.74
CA GLY A 28 -15.68 4.61 -9.92
C GLY A 28 -16.96 4.93 -9.17
N LYS A 29 -17.93 4.02 -9.21
CA LYS A 29 -19.19 4.18 -8.48
C LYS A 29 -18.98 3.90 -6.99
N TYR A 30 -19.07 4.93 -6.16
CA TYR A 30 -19.04 4.83 -4.69
C TYR A 30 -20.39 5.18 -4.07
N GLU A 31 -20.72 4.51 -2.96
CA GLU A 31 -21.88 4.85 -2.12
C GLU A 31 -21.42 5.34 -0.75
N ILE A 32 -22.07 6.38 -0.23
CA ILE A 32 -21.86 6.84 1.16
C ILE A 32 -22.84 6.08 2.07
N LEU A 33 -22.31 5.40 3.08
CA LEU A 33 -23.08 4.67 4.07
C LEU A 33 -22.82 5.24 5.46
N ARG A 34 -23.80 5.94 6.05
CA ARG A 34 -23.68 6.51 7.39
C ARG A 34 -24.54 5.75 8.38
N ILE A 35 -23.99 5.35 9.53
CA ILE A 35 -24.79 4.65 10.55
C ILE A 35 -25.99 5.48 11.01
N ASP A 36 -25.84 6.81 11.07
CA ASP A 36 -26.90 7.71 11.50
C ASP A 36 -28.09 7.77 10.53
N ASP A 37 -27.88 7.55 9.23
CA ASP A 37 -28.97 7.47 8.25
C ASP A 37 -29.81 6.20 8.46
N PHE A 38 -29.17 5.10 8.84
CA PHE A 38 -29.87 3.87 9.19
C PHE A 38 -30.63 4.00 10.51
N ARG A 39 -30.06 4.70 11.49
CA ARG A 39 -30.76 5.01 12.76
C ARG A 39 -32.01 5.85 12.53
N LYS A 40 -31.93 6.88 11.68
CA LYS A 40 -33.12 7.68 11.32
C LYS A 40 -34.19 6.86 10.61
N LYS A 41 -33.78 5.96 9.72
CA LYS A 41 -34.71 5.18 8.90
C LYS A 41 -35.35 4.00 9.62
N TYR A 42 -34.62 3.34 10.52
CA TYR A 42 -35.02 2.06 11.12
C TYR A 42 -35.05 2.08 12.65
N GLY A 43 -34.64 3.17 13.29
CA GLY A 43 -34.50 3.30 14.74
C GLY A 43 -35.81 3.64 15.43
N ASP A 44 -35.98 3.08 16.63
CA ASP A 44 -37.11 3.36 17.53
C ASP A 44 -36.65 3.81 18.93
N GLY A 45 -35.35 4.11 19.12
CA GLY A 45 -34.81 4.47 20.42
C GLY A 45 -34.29 3.29 21.25
N SER A 46 -34.76 2.06 20.99
CA SER A 46 -34.46 0.89 21.82
C SER A 46 -33.12 0.22 21.48
N GLU A 47 -32.55 -0.49 22.47
CA GLU A 47 -31.35 -1.30 22.28
C GLU A 47 -31.55 -2.43 21.25
N LYS A 48 -32.75 -3.06 21.25
CA LYS A 48 -33.09 -4.11 20.27
C LYS A 48 -33.05 -3.56 18.84
N SER A 49 -33.54 -2.34 18.64
CA SER A 49 -33.49 -1.67 17.35
C SER A 49 -32.06 -1.32 16.95
N GLU A 50 -31.22 -0.83 17.86
CA GLU A 50 -29.81 -0.54 17.57
C GLU A 50 -29.04 -1.81 17.14
N ILE A 51 -29.31 -2.97 17.76
CA ILE A 51 -28.73 -4.26 17.33
C ILE A 51 -29.22 -4.64 15.92
N LYS A 52 -30.50 -4.42 15.60
CA LYS A 52 -31.06 -4.69 14.27
C LYS A 52 -30.44 -3.78 13.21
N ILE A 53 -30.32 -2.48 13.51
CA ILE A 53 -29.64 -1.47 12.69
C ILE A 53 -28.19 -1.88 12.41
N ALA A 54 -27.44 -2.26 13.46
CA ALA A 54 -26.06 -2.71 13.32
C ALA A 54 -25.92 -3.89 12.34
N ARG A 55 -26.84 -4.87 12.41
CA ARG A 55 -26.86 -6.02 11.50
C ARG A 55 -27.16 -5.62 10.06
N TYR A 56 -28.14 -4.73 9.84
CA TYR A 56 -28.50 -4.24 8.51
C TYR A 56 -27.41 -3.36 7.90
N PHE A 57 -26.81 -2.49 8.71
CA PHE A 57 -25.70 -1.65 8.27
C PHE A 57 -24.50 -2.49 7.84
N ALA A 58 -24.08 -3.45 8.69
CA ALA A 58 -22.99 -4.37 8.35
C ALA A 58 -23.30 -5.21 7.10
N LYS A 59 -24.55 -5.67 6.93
CA LYS A 59 -24.98 -6.40 5.73
C LYS A 59 -24.86 -5.53 4.48
N THR A 60 -25.39 -4.30 4.52
CA THR A 60 -25.37 -3.37 3.38
C THR A 60 -23.94 -3.04 2.97
N ILE A 61 -23.04 -2.81 3.93
CA ILE A 61 -21.62 -2.59 3.66
C ILE A 61 -21.01 -3.77 2.88
N LEU A 62 -21.30 -5.01 3.27
CA LEU A 62 -20.75 -6.21 2.60
C LEU A 62 -21.30 -6.41 1.19
N GLU A 63 -22.54 -6.01 0.95
CA GLU A 63 -23.20 -6.09 -0.36
C GLU A 63 -22.75 -4.96 -1.30
N THR A 64 -22.24 -3.85 -0.74
CA THR A 64 -21.74 -2.71 -1.50
C THR A 64 -20.28 -2.91 -1.89
N GLU A 65 -19.98 -2.95 -3.19
CA GLU A 65 -18.63 -3.22 -3.73
C GLU A 65 -17.61 -2.11 -3.38
N ASN A 66 -18.05 -0.85 -3.58
CA ASN A 66 -17.29 0.37 -3.37
C ASN A 66 -18.08 1.31 -2.44
N ALA A 67 -17.58 1.54 -1.23
CA ALA A 67 -18.31 2.30 -0.22
C ALA A 67 -17.40 3.24 0.58
N ILE A 68 -17.92 4.39 0.96
CA ILE A 68 -17.36 5.25 2.00
C ILE A 68 -18.29 5.15 3.20
N VAL A 69 -17.78 4.61 4.29
CA VAL A 69 -18.57 4.23 5.46
C VAL A 69 -18.24 5.15 6.62
N GLU A 70 -19.24 5.88 7.12
CA GLU A 70 -19.08 6.83 8.22
C GLU A 70 -19.67 6.26 9.52
N LEU A 71 -18.84 6.18 10.56
CA LEU A 71 -19.23 5.76 11.91
C LEU A 71 -18.19 6.17 12.96
N CYS A 72 -18.49 6.01 14.25
CA CYS A 72 -17.52 6.30 15.31
C CYS A 72 -16.43 5.22 15.48
N GLY A 73 -16.69 3.99 15.01
CA GLY A 73 -15.74 2.88 15.08
C GLY A 73 -15.90 1.94 16.28
N PHE A 74 -16.90 2.18 17.14
CA PHE A 74 -17.23 1.33 18.29
C PHE A 74 -18.71 0.92 18.29
N GLY A 75 -19.11 0.15 19.31
CA GLY A 75 -20.50 -0.26 19.54
C GLY A 75 -20.95 -1.46 18.70
N TYR A 76 -22.27 -1.67 18.65
CA TYR A 76 -22.88 -2.83 17.98
C TYR A 76 -22.54 -2.90 16.49
N ALA A 77 -22.57 -1.76 15.79
CA ALA A 77 -22.24 -1.70 14.37
C ALA A 77 -20.79 -2.15 14.11
N ALA A 78 -19.81 -1.64 14.87
CA ALA A 78 -18.42 -2.04 14.72
C ALA A 78 -18.23 -3.54 14.99
N LYS A 79 -18.87 -4.09 16.03
CA LYS A 79 -18.81 -5.53 16.34
C LYS A 79 -19.36 -6.39 15.19
N GLU A 80 -20.50 -6.01 14.61
CA GLU A 80 -21.11 -6.74 13.48
C GLU A 80 -20.24 -6.66 12.21
N ILE A 81 -19.64 -5.50 11.93
CA ILE A 81 -18.72 -5.32 10.80
C ILE A 81 -17.47 -6.19 10.99
N LEU A 82 -16.81 -6.08 12.14
CA LEU A 82 -15.58 -6.82 12.46
C LEU A 82 -15.80 -8.33 12.50
N LYS A 83 -17.01 -8.80 12.79
CA LYS A 83 -17.33 -10.24 12.75
C LYS A 83 -17.38 -10.79 11.32
N LYS A 84 -17.80 -9.98 10.34
CA LYS A 84 -18.13 -10.44 8.98
C LYS A 84 -17.11 -10.03 7.92
N MET A 85 -16.41 -8.92 8.13
CA MET A 85 -15.41 -8.41 7.20
C MET A 85 -14.18 -9.30 7.16
N ARG A 86 -13.68 -9.52 5.95
CA ARG A 86 -12.42 -10.23 5.71
C ARG A 86 -11.23 -9.39 6.17
N ASP A 87 -10.15 -10.05 6.56
CA ASP A 87 -8.87 -9.42 6.85
C ASP A 87 -8.37 -8.62 5.64
N ASN A 88 -7.69 -7.49 5.86
CA ASN A 88 -7.13 -6.62 4.82
C ASN A 88 -8.11 -6.32 3.65
N SER A 89 -9.33 -5.89 3.98
CA SER A 89 -10.40 -5.67 2.97
C SER A 89 -10.97 -4.25 2.95
N CYS A 90 -10.42 -3.37 3.77
CA CYS A 90 -10.80 -1.96 3.80
C CYS A 90 -9.64 -1.04 4.14
N VAL A 91 -9.83 0.26 3.91
CA VAL A 91 -8.92 1.31 4.36
C VAL A 91 -9.60 2.07 5.49
N VAL A 92 -8.89 2.33 6.58
CA VAL A 92 -9.38 3.14 7.69
C VAL A 92 -8.76 4.53 7.62
N LEU A 93 -9.62 5.54 7.60
CA LEU A 93 -9.28 6.96 7.65
C LEU A 93 -9.80 7.49 9.00
N TYR A 94 -8.92 7.56 9.99
CA TYR A 94 -9.24 7.99 11.34
C TYR A 94 -9.08 9.51 11.46
N ILE A 95 -10.19 10.20 11.69
CA ILE A 95 -10.21 11.64 11.92
C ILE A 95 -9.89 11.90 13.39
N ASN A 96 -8.69 12.41 13.62
CA ASN A 96 -8.22 12.84 14.92
C ASN A 96 -8.57 14.32 15.13
N ALA A 97 -9.43 14.57 16.12
CA ALA A 97 -9.87 15.92 16.46
C ALA A 97 -9.70 16.12 17.97
N PRO A 98 -9.19 17.28 18.41
CA PRO A 98 -9.14 17.62 19.83
C PRO A 98 -10.51 17.49 20.50
N LEU A 99 -10.54 16.91 21.69
CA LEU A 99 -11.75 16.76 22.52
C LEU A 99 -12.51 18.08 22.64
N GLN A 100 -11.79 19.17 22.90
CA GLN A 100 -12.37 20.49 23.10
C GLN A 100 -13.16 20.97 21.88
N ILE A 101 -12.61 20.79 20.68
CA ILE A 101 -13.29 21.14 19.42
C ILE A 101 -14.55 20.28 19.23
N CYS A 102 -14.50 19.00 19.57
CA CYS A 102 -15.67 18.11 19.47
C CYS A 102 -16.81 18.55 20.41
N LEU A 103 -16.47 19.02 21.61
CA LEU A 103 -17.41 19.53 22.61
C LEU A 103 -18.01 20.88 22.22
N GLU A 104 -17.20 21.83 21.75
CA GLU A 104 -17.66 23.16 21.30
C GLU A 104 -18.69 23.05 20.16
N ARG A 105 -18.52 22.07 19.28
CA ARG A 105 -19.44 21.80 18.16
C ARG A 105 -20.79 21.22 18.56
N ILE A 106 -21.00 20.84 19.84
CA ILE A 106 -22.30 20.35 20.31
C ILE A 106 -23.35 21.45 20.18
N GLU A 107 -23.05 22.66 20.64
CA GLU A 107 -24.02 23.76 20.67
C GLU A 107 -24.45 24.15 19.24
N ALA A 108 -23.49 24.23 18.32
CA ALA A 108 -23.75 24.50 16.90
C ALA A 108 -24.65 23.44 16.22
N LYS A 109 -24.76 22.23 16.79
CA LYS A 109 -25.55 21.11 16.25
C LYS A 109 -26.70 20.67 17.15
N ARG A 110 -27.03 21.47 18.16
CA ARG A 110 -28.06 21.15 19.17
C ARG A 110 -29.38 20.68 18.56
N LYS A 111 -29.90 21.41 17.57
CA LYS A 111 -31.13 21.06 16.83
C LYS A 111 -31.07 19.70 16.13
N ILE A 112 -29.90 19.32 15.62
CA ILE A 112 -29.69 18.00 14.96
C ILE A 112 -29.76 16.89 16.00
N PHE A 113 -29.16 17.10 17.17
CA PHE A 113 -29.18 16.12 18.26
C PHE A 113 -30.59 15.95 18.84
N GLU A 114 -31.31 17.04 19.06
CA GLU A 114 -32.70 17.02 19.55
C GLU A 114 -33.65 16.31 18.57
N SER A 115 -33.41 16.43 17.26
CA SER A 115 -34.21 15.74 16.23
C SER A 115 -33.95 14.23 16.11
N ASN A 116 -32.81 13.75 16.65
CA ASN A 116 -32.49 12.33 16.67
C ASN A 116 -32.93 11.76 18.03
N ASN A 117 -34.08 11.09 18.08
CA ASN A 117 -34.72 10.52 19.29
C ASN A 117 -33.82 9.67 20.22
N HIS A 118 -32.59 9.34 19.83
CA HIS A 118 -31.60 8.62 20.64
C HIS A 118 -30.78 9.52 21.59
N PHE A 119 -30.79 10.85 21.43
CA PHE A 119 -29.97 11.79 22.22
C PHE A 119 -30.84 12.87 22.89
N ALA A 120 -31.77 12.45 23.75
CA ALA A 120 -32.75 13.36 24.36
C ALA A 120 -32.14 14.43 25.31
N GLU A 121 -30.86 14.35 25.68
CA GLU A 121 -30.19 15.34 26.55
C GLU A 121 -28.76 15.63 26.07
N SER A 122 -28.42 16.90 25.87
CA SER A 122 -27.09 17.36 25.40
C SER A 122 -25.94 17.00 26.37
N THR A 123 -26.23 16.88 27.67
CA THR A 123 -25.30 16.41 28.71
C THR A 123 -24.81 14.98 28.44
N LYS A 124 -25.69 14.08 28.00
CA LYS A 124 -25.33 12.69 27.66
C LYS A 124 -24.43 12.59 26.42
N ILE A 125 -24.52 13.53 25.49
CA ILE A 125 -23.64 13.58 24.31
C ILE A 125 -22.23 14.01 24.70
N ALA A 126 -22.10 15.04 25.54
CA ALA A 126 -20.79 15.50 26.01
C ALA A 126 -20.05 14.39 26.77
N ASP A 127 -20.73 13.66 27.65
CA ASP A 127 -20.16 12.53 28.37
C ASP A 127 -19.75 11.39 27.44
N THR A 128 -20.58 11.11 26.43
CA THR A 128 -20.25 10.13 25.38
C THR A 128 -19.00 10.54 24.60
N ILE A 129 -18.87 11.82 24.23
CA ILE A 129 -17.69 12.36 23.54
C ILE A 129 -16.43 12.21 24.40
N ARG A 130 -16.51 12.51 25.70
CA ARG A 130 -15.39 12.35 26.65
C ARG A 130 -14.96 10.89 26.81
N LEU A 131 -15.93 9.99 26.97
CA LEU A 131 -15.69 8.55 27.07
C LEU A 131 -15.06 7.98 25.79
N LEU A 132 -15.57 8.39 24.63
CA LEU A 132 -15.02 8.00 23.34
C LEU A 132 -13.60 8.53 23.16
N ASP A 133 -13.31 9.77 23.54
CA ASP A 133 -11.97 10.36 23.45
C ASP A 133 -10.94 9.57 24.28
N THR A 134 -11.29 9.20 25.50
CA THR A 134 -10.42 8.36 26.36
C THR A 134 -10.17 6.99 25.72
N THR A 135 -11.22 6.41 25.14
CA THR A 135 -11.13 5.11 24.46
C THR A 135 -10.27 5.19 23.20
N LEU A 136 -10.41 6.25 22.40
CA LEU A 136 -9.62 6.51 21.19
C LEU A 136 -8.14 6.69 21.54
N LYS A 137 -7.83 7.52 22.55
CA LYS A 137 -6.46 7.78 23.02
C LYS A 137 -5.75 6.53 23.57
N SER A 138 -6.51 5.56 24.07
CA SER A 138 -5.96 4.29 24.53
C SER A 138 -5.49 3.35 23.41
N GLY A 139 -5.67 3.70 22.13
CA GLY A 139 -5.26 2.87 20.98
C GLY A 139 -6.22 1.72 20.65
N LYS A 140 -7.25 1.48 21.47
CA LYS A 140 -8.25 0.41 21.29
C LYS A 140 -8.92 0.41 19.92
N LEU A 141 -9.12 1.58 19.31
CA LEU A 141 -9.70 1.64 17.97
C LEU A 141 -8.80 0.94 16.95
N TYR A 142 -7.49 1.23 16.98
CA TYR A 142 -6.53 0.59 16.09
C TYR A 142 -6.54 -0.93 16.32
N GLU A 143 -6.42 -1.37 17.58
CA GLU A 143 -6.42 -2.80 17.93
C GLU A 143 -7.65 -3.56 17.40
N MET A 144 -8.84 -2.94 17.49
CA MET A 144 -10.08 -3.56 17.03
C MET A 144 -10.15 -3.71 15.51
N TRP A 145 -9.62 -2.74 14.78
CA TRP A 145 -9.82 -2.61 13.34
C TRP A 145 -8.61 -3.09 12.52
N ASP A 146 -7.43 -3.18 13.12
CA ASP A 146 -6.17 -3.54 12.45
C ASP A 146 -6.33 -4.81 11.62
N ARG A 147 -6.99 -5.84 12.15
CA ARG A 147 -7.19 -7.11 11.45
C ARG A 147 -7.80 -6.94 10.04
N ILE A 148 -8.80 -6.06 9.89
CA ILE A 148 -9.51 -5.86 8.61
C ILE A 148 -8.93 -4.72 7.76
N ALA A 149 -8.12 -3.85 8.37
CA ALA A 149 -7.52 -2.70 7.72
C ALA A 149 -6.31 -3.12 6.85
N LEU A 150 -6.43 -2.89 5.55
CA LEU A 150 -5.34 -2.92 4.58
C LEU A 150 -4.45 -1.68 4.69
N GLY A 151 -5.04 -0.55 5.11
CA GLY A 151 -4.33 0.70 5.35
C GLY A 151 -4.98 1.46 6.50
N TRP A 152 -4.17 2.13 7.30
CA TRP A 152 -4.60 2.98 8.40
C TRP A 152 -3.96 4.35 8.27
N HIS A 153 -4.79 5.38 8.13
CA HIS A 153 -4.32 6.77 8.02
C HIS A 153 -4.99 7.61 9.10
N THR A 154 -4.18 8.26 9.92
CA THR A 154 -4.64 9.26 10.87
C THR A 154 -4.63 10.62 10.17
N ILE A 155 -5.75 11.32 10.24
CA ILE A 155 -5.96 12.62 9.60
C ILE A 155 -6.28 13.62 10.70
N GLU A 156 -5.41 14.62 10.84
CA GLU A 156 -5.66 15.73 11.75
C GLU A 156 -6.74 16.64 11.15
N GLN A 157 -7.66 17.09 12.00
CA GLN A 157 -8.85 17.82 11.57
C GLN A 157 -8.56 19.09 10.75
N ASP A 158 -7.51 19.82 11.13
CA ASP A 158 -7.24 21.15 10.56
C ASP A 158 -6.52 21.07 9.20
N ASP A 159 -6.29 19.85 8.70
CA ASP A 159 -5.44 19.60 7.54
C ASP A 159 -6.06 18.67 6.50
N PHE A 160 -7.39 18.68 6.36
CA PHE A 160 -8.07 17.75 5.45
C PHE A 160 -7.57 17.80 4.01
N MET A 161 -7.34 19.00 3.46
CA MET A 161 -6.94 19.13 2.05
C MET A 161 -5.51 18.61 1.82
N GLU A 162 -4.56 18.96 2.69
CA GLU A 162 -3.19 18.45 2.58
C GLU A 162 -3.15 16.95 2.85
N ALA A 163 -3.86 16.46 3.88
CA ALA A 163 -3.95 15.05 4.19
C ALA A 163 -4.48 14.25 2.99
N ILE A 164 -5.60 14.69 2.40
CA ILE A 164 -6.19 14.06 1.21
C ILE A 164 -5.21 14.06 0.05
N SER A 165 -4.48 15.16 -0.17
CA SER A 165 -3.51 15.26 -1.26
C SER A 165 -2.39 14.24 -1.16
N LYS A 166 -2.12 13.69 0.04
CA LYS A 166 -1.07 12.70 0.32
C LYS A 166 -1.58 11.25 0.36
N LEU A 167 -2.89 11.04 0.42
CA LEU A 167 -3.47 9.70 0.56
C LEU A 167 -3.41 8.92 -0.78
N PRO A 168 -2.94 7.67 -0.80
CA PRO A 168 -2.88 6.83 -2.00
C PRO A 168 -4.25 6.24 -2.37
N LEU A 169 -5.26 7.11 -2.53
CA LEU A 169 -6.66 6.73 -2.74
C LEU A 169 -6.85 5.94 -4.03
N LYS A 170 -6.19 6.36 -5.11
CA LYS A 170 -6.22 5.67 -6.41
C LYS A 170 -5.63 4.26 -6.29
N GLN A 171 -4.52 4.10 -5.58
CA GLN A 171 -3.90 2.79 -5.40
C GLN A 171 -4.82 1.83 -4.64
N TYR A 172 -5.47 2.31 -3.58
CA TYR A 172 -6.45 1.51 -2.84
C TYR A 172 -7.69 1.19 -3.66
N HIS A 173 -8.15 2.12 -4.50
CA HIS A 173 -9.24 1.89 -5.44
C HIS A 173 -8.90 0.73 -6.38
N TYR A 174 -7.81 0.85 -7.16
CA TYR A 174 -7.41 -0.18 -8.13
C TYR A 174 -7.04 -1.51 -7.47
N THR A 175 -6.50 -1.51 -6.25
CA THR A 175 -6.34 -2.74 -5.46
C THR A 175 -7.68 -3.42 -5.18
N GLY A 176 -8.70 -2.64 -4.82
CA GLY A 176 -10.06 -3.14 -4.61
C GLY A 176 -10.70 -3.70 -5.88
N GLU A 177 -10.52 -3.01 -7.01
CA GLU A 177 -11.00 -3.47 -8.31
C GLU A 177 -10.34 -4.80 -8.71
N MET A 178 -9.01 -4.92 -8.57
CA MET A 178 -8.31 -6.18 -8.82
C MET A 178 -8.82 -7.33 -7.94
N ILE A 179 -9.04 -7.07 -6.65
CA ILE A 179 -9.65 -8.05 -5.73
C ILE A 179 -11.01 -8.52 -6.25
N ASN A 180 -11.85 -7.59 -6.72
CA ASN A 180 -13.20 -7.90 -7.17
C ASN A 180 -13.20 -8.67 -8.50
N ILE A 181 -12.42 -8.22 -9.49
CA ILE A 181 -12.24 -8.91 -10.78
C ILE A 181 -11.78 -10.35 -10.54
N LEU A 182 -10.75 -10.53 -9.71
CA LEU A 182 -10.22 -11.86 -9.42
C LEU A 182 -11.25 -12.75 -8.72
N LYS A 183 -11.97 -12.23 -7.73
CA LYS A 183 -13.04 -12.97 -7.05
C LYS A 183 -14.17 -13.37 -8.02
N LYS A 184 -14.62 -12.46 -8.89
CA LYS A 184 -15.68 -12.71 -9.89
C LYS A 184 -15.27 -13.84 -10.85
N ASN A 185 -13.99 -13.96 -11.15
CA ASN A 185 -13.40 -15.02 -11.96
C ASN A 185 -12.98 -16.27 -11.16
N GLY A 186 -13.40 -16.41 -9.90
CA GLY A 186 -13.19 -17.61 -9.09
C GLY A 186 -11.82 -17.73 -8.43
N PHE A 187 -10.96 -16.71 -8.54
CA PHE A 187 -9.66 -16.70 -7.88
C PHE A 187 -9.77 -16.36 -6.39
N ASN A 188 -8.97 -17.03 -5.56
CA ASN A 188 -9.07 -16.93 -4.10
C ASN A 188 -7.74 -16.87 -3.34
N LYS A 189 -6.61 -16.72 -4.04
CA LYS A 189 -5.27 -16.61 -3.43
C LYS A 189 -4.49 -15.44 -4.03
N LEU A 190 -4.66 -14.27 -3.44
CA LEU A 190 -4.04 -13.02 -3.88
C LEU A 190 -3.21 -12.46 -2.72
N ILE A 191 -1.97 -12.09 -3.04
CA ILE A 191 -1.00 -11.60 -2.07
C ILE A 191 -0.43 -10.29 -2.59
N SER A 192 -0.37 -9.26 -1.75
CA SER A 192 0.36 -8.04 -2.05
C SER A 192 1.83 -8.15 -1.69
N TYR A 193 2.69 -7.46 -2.42
CA TYR A 193 4.08 -7.22 -2.01
C TYR A 193 4.43 -5.76 -2.28
N GLY A 194 5.72 -5.41 -2.33
CA GLY A 194 6.11 -4.01 -2.53
C GLY A 194 5.63 -3.10 -1.40
N SER A 195 5.23 -1.86 -1.72
CA SER A 195 4.79 -0.90 -0.70
C SER A 195 3.42 -1.21 -0.10
N LEU A 196 2.51 -1.79 -0.88
CA LEU A 196 1.24 -2.28 -0.37
C LEU A 196 1.46 -3.36 0.70
N GLY A 197 2.32 -4.34 0.42
CA GLY A 197 2.63 -5.42 1.36
C GLY A 197 3.41 -4.97 2.61
N ARG A 198 4.14 -3.86 2.52
CA ARG A 198 4.82 -3.22 3.67
C ARG A 198 3.94 -2.27 4.48
N LEU A 199 2.76 -1.93 3.97
CA LEU A 199 1.87 -0.92 4.55
C LEU A 199 2.48 0.50 4.54
N ASP A 200 3.32 0.82 3.56
CA ASP A 200 4.01 2.11 3.40
C ASP A 200 3.70 2.81 2.05
N MET A 201 2.50 2.54 1.52
CA MET A 201 2.04 3.06 0.24
C MET A 201 1.97 4.59 0.20
N SER A 202 2.37 5.16 -0.93
CA SER A 202 2.31 6.60 -1.24
C SER A 202 1.64 6.84 -2.60
N LEU A 203 1.39 8.10 -2.94
CA LEU A 203 0.82 8.52 -4.24
C LEU A 203 1.63 8.03 -5.45
N TYR A 204 2.92 7.76 -5.26
CA TYR A 204 3.85 7.33 -6.30
C TYR A 204 4.13 5.83 -6.25
N SER A 205 3.35 5.09 -5.47
CA SER A 205 3.49 3.64 -5.38
C SER A 205 2.76 2.94 -6.52
N ASP A 206 3.43 1.94 -7.06
CA ASP A 206 2.81 0.90 -7.88
C ASP A 206 2.04 -0.09 -7.01
N ILE A 207 1.22 -0.92 -7.65
CA ILE A 207 0.47 -2.01 -7.02
C ILE A 207 1.07 -3.35 -7.43
N ASP A 208 1.82 -3.93 -6.51
CA ASP A 208 2.53 -5.20 -6.67
C ASP A 208 1.71 -6.37 -6.10
N LEU A 209 1.25 -7.28 -6.96
CA LEU A 209 0.39 -8.40 -6.61
C LEU A 209 0.93 -9.75 -7.10
N ILE A 210 0.64 -10.80 -6.35
CA ILE A 210 0.95 -12.19 -6.67
C ILE A 210 -0.37 -12.98 -6.64
N LEU A 211 -0.72 -13.60 -7.75
CA LEU A 211 -1.81 -14.56 -7.85
C LEU A 211 -1.25 -15.98 -7.85
N LEU A 212 -1.63 -16.77 -6.85
CA LEU A 212 -1.37 -18.21 -6.84
C LEU A 212 -2.47 -18.95 -7.60
N SER A 213 -2.15 -19.39 -8.81
CA SER A 213 -3.10 -20.00 -9.74
C SER A 213 -2.54 -21.25 -10.40
N LYS A 214 -3.41 -22.17 -10.79
CA LYS A 214 -3.06 -23.31 -11.65
C LYS A 214 -3.10 -22.94 -13.15
N PHE A 215 -3.74 -21.83 -13.47
CA PHE A 215 -3.88 -21.33 -14.85
C PHE A 215 -2.61 -20.57 -15.27
N SER A 216 -2.32 -20.58 -16.57
CA SER A 216 -1.24 -19.77 -17.11
C SER A 216 -1.61 -18.28 -17.07
N LYS A 217 -0.60 -17.42 -17.20
CA LYS A 217 -0.78 -15.96 -17.26
C LYS A 217 -1.68 -15.54 -18.44
N GLU A 218 -1.58 -16.20 -19.58
CA GLU A 218 -2.43 -15.95 -20.76
C GLU A 218 -3.87 -16.34 -20.46
N GLN A 219 -4.11 -17.52 -19.88
CA GLN A 219 -5.45 -17.95 -19.49
C GLN A 219 -6.08 -17.00 -18.46
N VAL A 220 -5.31 -16.57 -17.46
CA VAL A 220 -5.78 -15.60 -16.46
C VAL A 220 -6.10 -14.26 -17.12
N PHE A 221 -5.25 -13.79 -18.03
CA PHE A 221 -5.48 -12.54 -18.78
C PHE A 221 -6.78 -12.60 -19.58
N ASP A 222 -6.98 -13.67 -20.35
CA ASP A 222 -8.18 -13.88 -21.17
C ASP A 222 -9.45 -13.94 -20.31
N MET A 223 -9.41 -14.66 -19.17
CA MET A 223 -10.54 -14.75 -18.25
C MET A 223 -10.96 -13.39 -17.67
N MET A 224 -9.99 -12.49 -17.47
CA MET A 224 -10.26 -11.18 -16.86
C MET A 224 -10.46 -10.07 -17.88
N GLN A 225 -10.15 -10.29 -19.15
CA GLN A 225 -10.03 -9.25 -20.17
C GLN A 225 -11.27 -8.36 -20.28
N ALA A 226 -12.47 -8.95 -20.33
CA ALA A 226 -13.71 -8.19 -20.43
C ALA A 226 -13.93 -7.24 -19.24
N HIS A 227 -13.70 -7.73 -18.01
CA HIS A 227 -13.83 -6.93 -16.79
C HIS A 227 -12.72 -5.87 -16.67
N LEU A 228 -11.50 -6.22 -17.09
CA LEU A 228 -10.38 -5.29 -17.12
C LEU A 228 -10.65 -4.14 -18.08
N GLN A 229 -11.21 -4.40 -19.26
CA GLN A 229 -11.56 -3.35 -20.23
C GLN A 229 -12.67 -2.42 -19.75
N GLU A 230 -13.61 -2.92 -18.95
CA GLU A 230 -14.67 -2.10 -18.35
C GLU A 230 -14.10 -1.17 -17.27
N ILE A 231 -13.33 -1.71 -16.32
CA ILE A 231 -12.85 -0.97 -15.15
C ILE A 231 -11.61 -0.13 -15.48
N PHE A 232 -10.66 -0.71 -16.19
CA PHE A 232 -9.44 -0.05 -16.65
C PHE A 232 -9.61 0.43 -18.09
N LYS A 233 -10.72 1.10 -18.39
CA LYS A 233 -10.94 1.73 -19.68
C LYS A 233 -9.77 2.69 -19.98
N GLU A 234 -9.31 2.70 -21.23
CA GLU A 234 -8.16 3.49 -21.70
C GLU A 234 -6.81 3.15 -21.02
N SER A 235 -6.73 2.03 -20.30
CA SER A 235 -5.43 1.52 -19.82
C SER A 235 -4.66 0.80 -20.93
N VAL A 236 -3.34 0.75 -20.75
CA VAL A 236 -2.47 -0.13 -21.53
C VAL A 236 -2.27 -1.42 -20.73
N MET A 237 -2.60 -2.56 -21.35
CA MET A 237 -2.56 -3.87 -20.70
C MET A 237 -1.79 -4.85 -21.56
N PHE A 238 -0.85 -5.59 -20.96
CA PHE A 238 -0.06 -6.59 -21.65
C PHE A 238 0.49 -7.64 -20.69
N VAL A 239 0.90 -8.78 -21.26
CA VAL A 239 1.62 -9.83 -20.54
C VAL A 239 3.12 -9.59 -20.72
N LEU A 240 3.87 -9.54 -19.61
CA LEU A 240 5.32 -9.38 -19.60
C LEU A 240 5.96 -10.37 -18.62
N GLY A 241 6.79 -11.28 -19.14
CA GLY A 241 7.36 -12.34 -18.32
C GLY A 241 6.23 -13.16 -17.66
N GLU A 242 6.30 -13.39 -16.36
CA GLU A 242 5.28 -14.05 -15.54
C GLU A 242 4.10 -13.16 -15.12
N LYS A 243 4.06 -11.90 -15.56
CA LYS A 243 3.14 -10.88 -15.06
C LYS A 243 2.11 -10.46 -16.09
N ILE A 244 0.95 -10.07 -15.59
CA ILE A 244 0.04 -9.16 -16.29
C ILE A 244 0.34 -7.75 -15.77
N VAL A 245 0.59 -6.81 -16.69
CA VAL A 245 0.86 -5.41 -16.38
C VAL A 245 -0.30 -4.56 -16.88
N ILE A 246 -0.79 -3.67 -16.02
CA ILE A 246 -1.85 -2.71 -16.32
C ILE A 246 -1.32 -1.31 -15.99
N LEU A 247 -1.29 -0.43 -16.98
CA LEU A 247 -0.90 0.97 -16.84
C LEU A 247 -2.14 1.83 -16.98
N LYS A 248 -2.55 2.47 -15.89
CA LYS A 248 -3.73 3.34 -15.86
C LYS A 248 -3.41 4.62 -15.12
N ASP A 249 -3.64 5.74 -15.80
CA ASP A 249 -3.27 7.07 -15.32
C ASP A 249 -1.76 7.13 -15.00
N ASP A 250 -1.41 7.45 -13.77
CA ASP A 250 -0.06 7.49 -13.20
C ASP A 250 0.28 6.23 -12.36
N ILE A 251 -0.50 5.15 -12.49
CA ILE A 251 -0.38 3.95 -11.67
C ILE A 251 -0.11 2.72 -12.53
N MET A 252 0.89 1.95 -12.12
CA MET A 252 1.14 0.60 -12.60
C MET A 252 0.58 -0.44 -11.63
N VAL A 253 -0.16 -1.42 -12.16
CA VAL A 253 -0.52 -2.65 -11.46
C VAL A 253 0.24 -3.80 -12.09
N GLU A 254 1.03 -4.50 -11.29
CA GLU A 254 1.70 -5.74 -11.67
C GLU A 254 1.03 -6.93 -10.97
N LEU A 255 0.57 -7.90 -11.74
CA LEU A 255 0.01 -9.14 -11.22
C LEU A 255 0.86 -10.32 -11.70
N ALA A 256 1.78 -10.78 -10.85
CA ALA A 256 2.58 -11.98 -11.08
C ALA A 256 1.70 -13.23 -10.94
N ILE A 257 1.67 -14.09 -11.97
CA ILE A 257 0.90 -15.33 -12.00
C ILE A 257 1.84 -16.51 -11.77
N ILE A 258 1.72 -17.16 -10.62
CA ILE A 258 2.64 -18.23 -10.21
C ILE A 258 1.87 -19.45 -9.72
N GLN A 259 2.47 -20.64 -9.87
CA GLN A 259 1.86 -21.89 -9.37
C GLN A 259 2.29 -22.20 -7.94
N SER A 260 3.55 -21.90 -7.62
CA SER A 260 4.16 -22.07 -6.31
C SER A 260 4.75 -20.77 -5.80
N PHE A 261 4.48 -20.43 -4.54
CA PHE A 261 5.03 -19.23 -3.92
C PHE A 261 6.57 -19.20 -3.89
N LYS A 262 7.22 -20.38 -3.95
CA LYS A 262 8.68 -20.50 -4.04
C LYS A 262 9.26 -19.82 -5.29
N GLU A 263 8.50 -19.75 -6.38
CA GLU A 263 8.93 -19.11 -7.64
C GLU A 263 9.20 -17.62 -7.47
N TYR A 264 8.49 -16.97 -6.53
CA TYR A 264 8.51 -15.52 -6.35
C TYR A 264 9.00 -15.07 -4.97
N VAL A 265 9.44 -16.02 -4.13
CA VAL A 265 9.86 -15.76 -2.73
C VAL A 265 11.00 -14.75 -2.65
N LYS A 266 11.90 -14.73 -3.65
CA LYS A 266 13.02 -13.79 -3.73
C LYS A 266 12.53 -12.35 -3.76
N TYR A 267 11.60 -12.02 -4.65
CA TYR A 267 11.06 -10.67 -4.80
C TYR A 267 10.21 -10.26 -3.59
N TYR A 268 9.44 -11.21 -3.04
CA TYR A 268 8.66 -10.99 -1.83
C TYR A 268 9.56 -10.69 -0.61
N CYS A 269 10.64 -11.46 -0.41
CA CYS A 269 11.60 -11.22 0.67
C CYS A 269 12.41 -9.94 0.44
N GLY A 270 12.83 -9.67 -0.80
CA GLY A 270 13.52 -8.45 -1.19
C GLY A 270 12.65 -7.18 -1.07
N SER A 271 11.35 -7.34 -0.85
CA SER A 271 10.43 -6.25 -0.52
C SER A 271 10.39 -5.92 0.98
N TYR A 272 11.15 -6.61 1.83
CA TYR A 272 11.27 -6.37 3.28
C TYR A 272 9.92 -6.40 4.02
N ILE A 273 9.08 -7.35 3.68
CA ILE A 273 7.78 -7.53 4.32
C ILE A 273 7.97 -8.11 5.73
N ASN A 274 7.47 -7.40 6.73
CA ASN A 274 7.58 -7.77 8.14
C ASN A 274 6.37 -8.56 8.65
N ASN A 275 5.21 -8.41 8.01
CA ASN A 275 3.98 -9.06 8.44
C ASN A 275 3.28 -9.76 7.27
N VAL A 276 3.46 -11.09 7.15
CA VAL A 276 2.82 -11.91 6.11
C VAL A 276 1.30 -11.87 6.19
N SER A 277 0.70 -11.76 7.38
CA SER A 277 -0.76 -11.78 7.50
C SER A 277 -1.40 -10.57 6.81
N LYS A 278 -0.69 -9.43 6.77
CA LYS A 278 -1.13 -8.18 6.15
C LYS A 278 -1.03 -8.17 4.64
N THR A 279 -0.32 -9.12 4.04
CA THR A 279 -0.20 -9.22 2.59
C THR A 279 -1.29 -10.07 1.95
N ILE A 280 -2.04 -10.85 2.73
CA ILE A 280 -3.08 -11.72 2.21
C ILE A 280 -4.33 -10.90 1.87
N LEU A 281 -4.51 -10.63 0.57
CA LEU A 281 -5.67 -9.92 0.03
C LEU A 281 -6.81 -10.88 -0.35
N LEU A 282 -6.52 -12.12 -0.73
CA LEU A 282 -7.49 -13.20 -0.86
C LEU A 282 -6.86 -14.48 -0.34
N GLY A 283 -7.58 -15.19 0.52
CA GLY A 283 -7.10 -16.41 1.16
C GLY A 283 -7.43 -16.42 2.65
N GLY A 284 -6.69 -17.21 3.43
CA GLY A 284 -6.87 -17.30 4.87
C GLY A 284 -5.65 -17.87 5.58
N LYS A 285 -5.83 -18.28 6.84
CA LYS A 285 -4.74 -18.71 7.74
C LYS A 285 -3.82 -19.78 7.14
N LYS A 286 -4.37 -20.73 6.36
CA LYS A 286 -3.58 -21.78 5.68
C LYS A 286 -2.59 -21.19 4.66
N LEU A 287 -3.03 -20.21 3.87
CA LEU A 287 -2.17 -19.53 2.90
C LEU A 287 -1.09 -18.70 3.62
N CYS A 288 -1.49 -17.94 4.65
CA CYS A 288 -0.55 -17.20 5.48
C CYS A 288 0.53 -18.10 6.06
N GLY A 289 0.16 -19.24 6.68
CA GLY A 289 1.11 -20.18 7.26
C GLY A 289 2.05 -20.80 6.23
N MET A 290 1.57 -21.09 5.01
CA MET A 290 2.40 -21.57 3.91
C MET A 290 3.44 -20.52 3.49
N ILE A 291 3.02 -19.26 3.31
CA ILE A 291 3.92 -18.17 2.90
C ILE A 291 4.94 -17.88 3.99
N THR A 292 4.55 -17.85 5.26
CA THR A 292 5.47 -17.67 6.39
C THR A 292 6.56 -18.73 6.37
N LYS A 293 6.21 -20.01 6.19
CA LYS A 293 7.18 -21.12 6.13
C LYS A 293 8.14 -20.98 4.95
N VAL A 294 7.63 -20.68 3.75
CA VAL A 294 8.47 -20.53 2.55
C VAL A 294 9.41 -19.33 2.66
N THR A 295 8.89 -18.20 3.16
CA THR A 295 9.67 -16.97 3.40
C THR A 295 10.78 -17.22 4.41
N GLN A 296 10.48 -17.89 5.53
CA GLN A 296 11.48 -18.21 6.55
C GLN A 296 12.57 -19.12 6.02
N ALA A 297 12.20 -20.23 5.36
CA ALA A 297 13.15 -21.14 4.76
C ALA A 297 14.06 -20.45 3.71
N TYR A 298 13.53 -19.50 2.95
CA TYR A 298 14.33 -18.72 2.01
C TYR A 298 15.30 -17.77 2.72
N ARG A 299 14.85 -17.05 3.76
CA ARG A 299 15.70 -16.15 4.56
C ARG A 299 16.83 -16.89 5.28
N ASP A 300 16.58 -18.12 5.71
CA ASP A 300 17.58 -18.96 6.38
C ASP A 300 18.59 -19.58 5.40
N SER A 301 18.29 -19.57 4.10
CA SER A 301 19.16 -20.14 3.06
C SER A 301 20.45 -19.34 2.87
N SER A 302 21.51 -20.05 2.46
CA SER A 302 22.78 -19.42 2.06
C SER A 302 22.62 -18.46 0.89
N LEU A 303 21.66 -18.72 -0.01
CA LEU A 303 21.35 -17.86 -1.16
C LEU A 303 20.95 -16.45 -0.71
N TYR A 304 20.06 -16.33 0.29
CA TYR A 304 19.65 -15.03 0.80
C TYR A 304 20.80 -14.28 1.47
N LYS A 305 21.60 -14.98 2.29
CA LYS A 305 22.74 -14.37 3.02
C LYS A 305 23.84 -13.88 2.07
N ASN A 306 24.17 -14.67 1.05
CA ASN A 306 25.24 -14.34 0.09
C ASN A 306 24.82 -13.22 -0.87
N GLU A 307 23.55 -13.15 -1.29
CA GLU A 307 23.10 -12.09 -2.21
C GLU A 307 22.87 -10.73 -1.51
N SER A 308 22.59 -10.74 -0.21
CA SER A 308 22.08 -9.54 0.48
C SER A 308 23.16 -8.68 1.15
N TYR A 309 24.39 -9.15 1.33
CA TYR A 309 25.42 -8.41 2.12
C TYR A 309 26.86 -8.56 1.59
N ASP A 310 27.06 -9.12 0.41
CA ASP A 310 28.40 -9.48 -0.05
C ASP A 310 29.14 -8.30 -0.71
N LEU A 311 29.96 -7.61 0.09
CA LEU A 311 30.89 -6.58 -0.37
C LEU A 311 31.88 -7.12 -1.39
N LYS A 312 32.34 -8.37 -1.25
CA LYS A 312 33.30 -8.98 -2.17
C LYS A 312 32.64 -9.19 -3.54
N LEU A 313 31.41 -9.69 -3.58
CA LEU A 313 30.65 -9.81 -4.83
C LEU A 313 30.51 -8.46 -5.55
N CYS A 314 30.26 -7.37 -4.81
CA CYS A 314 30.21 -6.03 -5.39
C CYS A 314 31.57 -5.60 -5.97
N LYS A 315 32.68 -5.85 -5.25
CA LYS A 315 34.05 -5.59 -5.75
C LYS A 315 34.35 -6.38 -7.01
N ASP A 316 34.06 -7.67 -7.01
CA ASP A 316 34.31 -8.57 -8.14
C ASP A 316 33.52 -8.12 -9.39
N LYS A 317 32.25 -7.70 -9.22
CA LYS A 317 31.44 -7.11 -10.30
C LYS A 317 32.04 -5.80 -10.82
N ILE A 318 32.48 -4.90 -9.94
CA ILE A 318 33.14 -3.65 -10.35
C ILE A 318 34.35 -3.96 -11.23
N GLN A 319 35.22 -4.87 -10.79
CA GLN A 319 36.41 -5.27 -11.55
C GLN A 319 36.06 -5.91 -12.90
N TYR A 320 35.10 -6.84 -12.90
CA TYR A 320 34.62 -7.50 -14.11
C TYR A 320 34.06 -6.49 -15.12
N TYR A 321 33.15 -5.62 -14.72
CA TYR A 321 32.58 -4.60 -15.62
C TYR A 321 33.61 -3.55 -16.04
N PHE A 322 34.57 -3.21 -15.18
CA PHE A 322 35.66 -2.28 -15.51
C PHE A 322 36.59 -2.84 -16.59
N PHE A 323 36.83 -4.15 -16.61
CA PHE A 323 37.52 -4.81 -17.72
C PHE A 323 36.78 -4.62 -19.04
N PHE A 324 35.46 -4.87 -19.07
CA PHE A 324 34.65 -4.65 -20.28
C PHE A 324 34.59 -3.18 -20.69
N LEU A 325 34.51 -2.26 -19.73
CA LEU A 325 34.51 -0.82 -20.02
C LEU A 325 35.76 -0.40 -20.83
N LYS A 326 36.94 -0.91 -20.45
CA LYS A 326 38.18 -0.68 -21.21
C LYS A 326 38.13 -1.29 -22.61
N LYS A 327 37.61 -2.52 -22.72
CA LYS A 327 37.45 -3.20 -24.02
C LYS A 327 36.54 -2.39 -24.96
N MET A 328 35.40 -1.91 -24.47
CA MET A 328 34.47 -1.10 -25.27
C MET A 328 35.06 0.24 -25.68
N ALA A 329 35.97 0.82 -24.89
CA ALA A 329 36.69 2.02 -25.31
C ALA A 329 37.61 1.77 -26.50
N ILE A 330 38.34 0.64 -26.49
CA ILE A 330 39.23 0.24 -27.59
C ILE A 330 38.42 -0.06 -28.86
N GLU A 331 37.29 -0.75 -28.71
CA GLU A 331 36.37 -1.08 -29.83
C GLU A 331 35.56 0.15 -30.30
N ASN A 332 35.69 1.29 -29.62
CA ASN A 332 34.91 2.50 -29.84
C ASN A 332 33.37 2.30 -29.78
N ASP A 333 32.90 1.28 -29.05
CA ASP A 333 31.47 0.99 -28.87
C ASP A 333 30.90 1.90 -27.77
N CYS A 334 30.34 3.04 -28.19
CA CYS A 334 29.77 4.03 -27.27
C CYS A 334 28.61 3.49 -26.44
N PHE A 335 27.74 2.67 -27.02
CA PHE A 335 26.55 2.17 -26.35
C PHE A 335 26.92 1.16 -25.27
N ARG A 336 27.75 0.17 -25.59
CA ARG A 336 28.21 -0.81 -24.60
C ARG A 336 29.09 -0.16 -23.55
N PHE A 337 29.90 0.84 -23.92
CA PHE A 337 30.64 1.63 -22.92
C PHE A 337 29.70 2.30 -21.91
N TYR A 338 28.65 2.99 -22.39
CA TYR A 338 27.62 3.57 -21.53
C TYR A 338 26.94 2.51 -20.66
N PHE A 339 26.59 1.35 -21.22
CA PHE A 339 25.96 0.24 -20.50
C PHE A 339 26.85 -0.28 -19.35
N TYR A 340 28.10 -0.66 -19.62
CA TYR A 340 29.02 -1.16 -18.59
C TYR A 340 29.34 -0.09 -17.54
N ASN A 341 29.39 1.19 -17.91
CA ASN A 341 29.56 2.27 -16.95
C ASN A 341 28.42 2.32 -15.94
N ASN A 342 27.17 2.15 -16.38
CA ASN A 342 26.01 2.11 -15.48
C ASN A 342 26.02 0.88 -14.55
N LEU A 343 26.48 -0.28 -15.04
CA LEU A 343 26.66 -1.47 -14.20
C LEU A 343 27.73 -1.28 -13.12
N ILE A 344 28.81 -0.55 -13.44
CA ILE A 344 29.84 -0.17 -12.47
C ILE A 344 29.26 0.77 -11.42
N ILE A 345 28.51 1.82 -11.82
CA ILE A 345 27.88 2.75 -10.89
C ILE A 345 26.91 2.03 -9.96
N ASP A 346 26.05 1.15 -10.49
CA ASP A 346 25.13 0.33 -9.69
C ASP A 346 25.90 -0.49 -8.64
N SER A 347 26.97 -1.18 -9.05
CA SER A 347 27.79 -2.00 -8.15
C SER A 347 28.51 -1.15 -7.08
N ILE A 348 29.00 0.04 -7.44
CA ILE A 348 29.60 1.01 -6.50
C ILE A 348 28.57 1.48 -5.48
N VAL A 349 27.38 1.88 -5.95
CA VAL A 349 26.31 2.37 -5.09
C VAL A 349 25.91 1.29 -4.08
N ARG A 350 25.75 0.04 -4.51
CA ARG A 350 25.47 -1.09 -3.62
C ARG A 350 26.57 -1.31 -2.60
N TYR A 351 27.83 -1.31 -3.04
CA TYR A 351 28.98 -1.45 -2.14
C TYR A 351 28.97 -0.39 -1.04
N LEU A 352 28.76 0.88 -1.43
CA LEU A 352 28.73 2.00 -0.49
C LEU A 352 27.53 1.94 0.45
N CYS A 353 26.36 1.50 -0.02
CA CYS A 353 25.20 1.27 0.85
C CYS A 353 25.54 0.24 1.93
N ILE A 354 26.07 -0.92 1.55
CA ILE A 354 26.45 -1.98 2.50
C ILE A 354 27.51 -1.46 3.48
N LYS A 355 28.52 -0.71 3.00
CA LYS A 355 29.56 -0.09 3.83
C LYS A 355 29.00 0.88 4.88
N GLU A 356 27.93 1.59 4.56
CA GLU A 356 27.23 2.52 5.47
C GLU A 356 26.13 1.83 6.31
N GLY A 357 26.02 0.50 6.28
CA GLY A 357 24.99 -0.25 7.00
C GLY A 357 23.59 -0.16 6.37
N ILE A 358 23.46 0.42 5.17
CA ILE A 358 22.22 0.46 4.42
C ILE A 358 22.09 -0.83 3.62
N VAL A 359 21.28 -1.73 4.14
CA VAL A 359 21.18 -3.11 3.65
C VAL A 359 19.79 -3.46 3.11
N MET A 360 18.95 -2.43 2.95
CA MET A 360 17.62 -2.53 2.39
C MET A 360 17.61 -2.18 0.90
N TYR A 361 16.80 -2.90 0.14
CA TYR A 361 16.58 -2.69 -1.30
C TYR A 361 17.87 -2.71 -2.14
N LEU A 362 18.86 -3.52 -1.77
CA LEU A 362 20.18 -3.48 -2.44
C LEU A 362 20.15 -3.82 -3.94
N TYR A 363 19.07 -4.39 -4.47
CA TYR A 363 18.90 -4.50 -5.92
C TYR A 363 18.73 -3.12 -6.60
N CYS A 364 18.09 -2.16 -5.93
CA CYS A 364 17.94 -0.76 -6.34
C CYS A 364 17.72 0.09 -5.08
N PRO A 365 18.81 0.54 -4.41
CA PRO A 365 18.72 1.19 -3.10
C PRO A 365 17.82 2.44 -3.14
N LYS A 366 16.93 2.57 -2.15
CA LYS A 366 15.99 3.71 -2.05
C LYS A 366 16.53 4.81 -1.12
N HIS A 367 16.15 6.06 -1.39
CA HIS A 367 16.50 7.24 -0.57
C HIS A 367 18.02 7.46 -0.35
N ILE A 368 18.84 7.03 -1.29
CA ILE A 368 20.31 7.07 -1.22
C ILE A 368 20.93 8.39 -1.73
N ASN A 369 20.14 9.45 -1.91
CA ASN A 369 20.65 10.74 -2.39
C ASN A 369 21.79 11.27 -1.51
N HIS A 370 21.75 10.99 -0.21
CA HIS A 370 22.81 11.33 0.73
C HIS A 370 24.13 10.57 0.44
N ILE A 371 24.08 9.28 0.10
CA ILE A 371 25.25 8.51 -0.38
C ILE A 371 25.75 9.09 -1.69
N MET A 372 24.85 9.32 -2.65
CA MET A 372 25.22 9.88 -3.95
C MET A 372 25.93 11.23 -3.82
N ALA A 373 25.48 12.09 -2.90
CA ALA A 373 26.08 13.38 -2.59
C ALA A 373 27.42 13.23 -1.85
N LYS A 374 27.46 12.45 -0.75
CA LYS A 374 28.66 12.21 0.08
C LYS A 374 29.84 11.71 -0.76
N TYR A 375 29.59 10.72 -1.60
CA TYR A 375 30.62 10.11 -2.44
C TYR A 375 30.74 10.77 -3.81
N LYS A 376 29.89 11.75 -4.14
CA LYS A 376 29.91 12.48 -5.42
C LYS A 376 29.77 11.56 -6.65
N ILE A 377 28.87 10.57 -6.56
CA ILE A 377 28.65 9.54 -7.61
C ILE A 377 28.29 10.15 -8.98
N LYS A 378 27.66 11.34 -8.99
CA LYS A 378 27.33 12.07 -10.23
C LYS A 378 28.52 12.28 -11.18
N TYR A 379 29.76 12.33 -10.66
CA TYR A 379 30.96 12.48 -11.49
C TYR A 379 31.35 11.21 -12.26
N LEU A 380 30.74 10.07 -11.93
CA LEU A 380 30.95 8.79 -12.62
C LEU A 380 29.96 8.56 -13.76
N VAL A 381 28.93 9.39 -13.89
CA VAL A 381 27.97 9.29 -14.99
C VAL A 381 28.67 9.60 -16.30
N TYR A 382 28.62 8.65 -17.23
CA TYR A 382 29.14 8.81 -18.58
C TYR A 382 28.08 9.43 -19.48
N ASP A 383 28.49 10.46 -20.20
CA ASP A 383 27.75 11.06 -21.30
C ASP A 383 28.48 10.62 -22.58
N MET A 384 27.74 10.16 -23.59
CA MET A 384 28.31 9.62 -24.83
C MET A 384 29.14 10.67 -25.61
N SER A 385 29.00 11.96 -25.30
CA SER A 385 29.84 13.02 -25.85
C SER A 385 31.25 13.12 -25.23
N ARG A 386 31.51 12.41 -24.11
CA ARG A 386 32.77 12.52 -23.36
C ARG A 386 33.83 11.55 -23.87
N ASP A 387 35.09 11.98 -23.73
CA ASP A 387 36.26 11.13 -23.98
C ASP A 387 36.28 9.90 -23.06
N LYS A 388 36.30 8.71 -23.68
CA LYS A 388 36.23 7.41 -22.99
C LYS A 388 37.47 7.15 -22.13
N HIS A 389 38.66 7.54 -22.59
CA HIS A 389 39.91 7.28 -21.88
C HIS A 389 40.03 8.13 -20.61
N SER A 390 39.70 9.41 -20.69
CA SER A 390 39.58 10.32 -19.55
C SER A 390 38.53 9.81 -18.55
N HIS A 391 37.38 9.33 -19.04
CA HIS A 391 36.35 8.76 -18.19
C HIS A 391 36.81 7.49 -17.46
N ILE A 392 37.49 6.56 -18.14
CA ILE A 392 38.09 5.36 -17.51
C ILE A 392 39.02 5.75 -16.38
N LYS A 393 39.88 6.77 -16.57
CA LYS A 393 40.79 7.25 -15.51
C LYS A 393 40.01 7.73 -14.29
N LYS A 394 38.93 8.49 -14.49
CA LYS A 394 38.06 8.96 -13.40
C LYS A 394 37.42 7.81 -12.62
N VAL A 395 36.87 6.83 -13.33
CA VAL A 395 36.28 5.63 -12.70
C VAL A 395 37.34 4.86 -11.91
N LYS A 396 38.54 4.66 -12.48
CA LYS A 396 39.66 4.00 -11.80
C LYS A 396 40.02 4.69 -10.48
N THR A 397 40.30 5.99 -10.53
CA THR A 397 40.67 6.78 -9.35
C THR A 397 39.58 6.76 -8.28
N PHE A 398 38.31 6.70 -8.67
CA PHE A 398 37.23 6.55 -7.72
C PHE A 398 37.26 5.20 -7.00
N VAL A 399 37.40 4.12 -7.76
CA VAL A 399 37.41 2.75 -7.23
C VAL A 399 38.59 2.57 -6.26
N GLU A 400 39.79 3.01 -6.65
CA GLU A 400 41.00 2.99 -5.82
C GLU A 400 40.85 3.77 -4.50
N ARG A 401 40.03 4.83 -4.50
CA ARG A 401 39.87 5.69 -3.31
C ARG A 401 38.86 5.17 -2.31
N TRP A 402 37.78 4.54 -2.77
CA TRP A 402 36.60 4.28 -1.94
C TRP A 402 36.26 2.80 -1.75
N ILE A 403 36.76 1.95 -2.66
CA ILE A 403 36.42 0.53 -2.75
C ILE A 403 37.60 -0.34 -2.35
N GLU A 404 38.78 -0.07 -2.91
CA GLU A 404 40.07 -0.61 -2.46
C GLU A 404 40.48 0.06 -1.14
#